data_AF-A0A4D9DBC9-F1
#
_entry.id   AF-A0A4D9DBC9-F1
#
_cell.length_a   1.000
_cell.length_b   1.000
_cell.length_c   1.000
_cell.angle_alpha   90.00
_cell.angle_beta   90.00
_cell.angle_gamma   90.00
#
_symmetry.space_group_name_H-M   'P 1'
#
loop_
_entity.id
_entity.type
_entity.pdbx_description
1 polymer ?
#
loop_
_entity_poly.entity_id
_entity_poly.type
_entity_poly.pdbx_seq_one_letter_code
_entity_poly.pdbx_strand_id
1 'polypeptide(L)'
;MVRYSLDPENPTKSCKSRGSNLRVHFQNTCEMAQAIEGVHIRKATKYLKDVTLKRQRVPFRRYNGGVGRGAQVKQWGWTQGHWPKKSTEFLLHVLKNADRNAELKGLAVDSLVIEHI
;
A
#
# COMPACT_ATOMS: atom_id res chain seq x y z
N MET A 1 -24.23 4.12 -3.70
CA MET A 1 -22.99 4.39 -2.90
C MET A 1 -22.39 3.05 -2.52
N VAL A 2 -21.11 2.80 -2.83
CA VAL A 2 -20.50 1.47 -2.55
C VAL A 2 -20.02 1.43 -1.10
N ARG A 3 -20.39 0.38 -0.36
CA ARG A 3 -19.99 0.19 1.04
C ARG A 3 -18.50 -0.20 1.13
N TYR A 4 -17.85 0.22 2.21
CA TYR A 4 -16.51 -0.24 2.59
C TYR A 4 -16.67 -1.44 3.54
N SER A 5 -15.64 -2.27 3.66
CA SER A 5 -15.64 -3.40 4.61
C SER A 5 -15.49 -2.93 6.06
N LEU A 6 -14.72 -1.86 6.27
CA LEU A 6 -14.48 -1.24 7.57
C LEU A 6 -14.98 0.20 7.55
N ASP A 7 -15.68 0.58 8.62
CA ASP A 7 -15.99 1.96 8.92
C ASP A 7 -15.04 2.46 10.00
N PRO A 8 -14.44 3.65 9.82
CA PRO A 8 -13.51 4.20 10.79
C PRO A 8 -14.25 4.54 12.07
N GLU A 9 -13.62 4.29 13.21
CA GLU A 9 -14.18 4.65 14.52
C GLU A 9 -14.53 6.15 14.59
N ASN A 10 -13.66 6.99 14.00
CA ASN A 10 -13.89 8.42 13.92
C ASN A 10 -13.93 8.91 12.46
N PRO A 11 -15.12 9.18 11.87
CA PRO A 11 -15.24 9.60 10.48
C PRO A 11 -14.74 11.02 10.22
N THR A 12 -14.64 11.87 11.26
CA THR A 12 -14.14 13.24 11.14
C THR A 12 -12.62 13.29 10.99
N LYS A 13 -11.92 12.37 11.67
CA LYS A 13 -10.44 12.28 11.66
C LYS A 13 -9.89 11.30 10.62
N SER A 14 -10.75 10.71 9.79
CA SER A 14 -10.37 9.67 8.85
C SER A 14 -10.70 10.05 7.40
N CYS A 15 -9.88 9.64 6.45
CA CYS A 15 -10.15 9.77 5.02
C CYS A 15 -10.27 8.39 4.36
N LYS A 16 -11.10 8.28 3.31
CA LYS A 16 -11.28 7.06 2.54
C LYS A 16 -10.86 7.31 1.09
N SER A 17 -10.25 6.33 0.46
CA SER A 17 -9.98 6.32 -0.98
C SER A 17 -10.22 4.92 -1.54
N ARG A 18 -10.52 4.82 -2.85
CA ARG A 18 -10.86 3.55 -3.50
C ARG A 18 -10.44 3.56 -4.96
N GLY A 19 -10.00 2.40 -5.45
CA GLY A 19 -9.94 2.08 -6.87
C GLY A 19 -10.76 0.81 -7.15
N SER A 20 -11.64 0.86 -8.14
CA SER A 20 -12.51 -0.27 -8.51
C SER A 20 -12.16 -0.76 -9.92
N ASN A 21 -12.30 -2.07 -10.17
CA ASN A 21 -12.07 -2.70 -11.48
C ASN A 21 -10.71 -2.36 -12.12
N LEU A 22 -9.65 -2.31 -11.28
CA LEU A 22 -8.30 -2.00 -11.74
C LEU A 22 -7.71 -3.19 -12.52
N ARG A 23 -7.09 -2.91 -13.67
CA ARG A 23 -6.42 -3.93 -14.50
C ARG A 23 -5.03 -4.27 -13.94
N VAL A 24 -4.98 -4.88 -12.77
CA VAL A 24 -3.76 -5.30 -12.06
C VAL A 24 -3.81 -6.76 -11.67
N HIS A 25 -2.65 -7.35 -11.39
CA HIS A 25 -2.60 -8.71 -10.85
C HIS A 25 -3.02 -8.66 -9.38
N PHE A 26 -4.10 -9.37 -9.06
CA PHE A 26 -4.70 -9.39 -7.72
C PHE A 26 -3.69 -9.78 -6.65
N GLN A 27 -3.03 -10.94 -6.81
CA GLN A 27 -2.11 -11.49 -5.80
C GLN A 27 -0.94 -10.55 -5.49
N ASN A 28 -0.39 -9.89 -6.52
CA ASN A 28 0.73 -8.97 -6.33
C ASN A 28 0.28 -7.73 -5.57
N THR A 29 -0.94 -7.29 -5.82
CA THR A 29 -1.50 -6.09 -5.18
C THR A 29 -1.84 -6.38 -3.72
N CYS A 30 -2.32 -7.58 -3.38
CA CYS A 30 -2.52 -8.01 -1.99
C CYS A 30 -1.22 -8.02 -1.17
N GLU A 31 -0.15 -8.62 -1.71
CA GLU A 31 1.15 -8.64 -0.99
C GLU A 31 1.72 -7.22 -0.80
N MET A 32 1.58 -6.38 -1.82
CA MET A 32 1.96 -4.97 -1.73
C MET A 32 1.15 -4.19 -0.70
N ALA A 33 -0.16 -4.39 -0.66
CA ALA A 33 -1.08 -3.74 0.27
C ALA A 33 -0.75 -4.12 1.71
N GLN A 34 -0.52 -5.42 1.97
CA GLN A 34 -0.11 -5.93 3.26
C GLN A 34 1.22 -5.34 3.75
N ALA A 35 2.14 -5.00 2.83
CA ALA A 35 3.43 -4.42 3.18
C ALA A 35 3.35 -2.94 3.62
N ILE A 36 2.27 -2.23 3.28
CA ILE A 36 2.07 -0.81 3.61
C ILE A 36 1.01 -0.59 4.69
N GLU A 37 0.32 -1.63 5.13
CA GLU A 37 -0.66 -1.58 6.22
C GLU A 37 0.01 -1.15 7.54
N GLY A 38 -0.64 -0.25 8.29
CA GLY A 38 -0.14 0.28 9.56
C GLY A 38 1.00 1.30 9.43
N VAL A 39 1.36 1.71 8.21
CA VAL A 39 2.47 2.63 7.96
C VAL A 39 1.96 4.05 7.71
N HIS A 40 2.72 5.07 8.13
CA HIS A 40 2.46 6.47 7.77
C HIS A 40 2.47 6.67 6.25
N ILE A 41 1.54 7.49 5.73
CA ILE A 41 1.38 7.67 4.26
C ILE A 41 2.67 8.15 3.59
N ARG A 42 3.43 9.05 4.23
CA ARG A 42 4.74 9.52 3.72
C ARG A 42 5.74 8.38 3.57
N LYS A 43 5.83 7.51 4.57
CA LYS A 43 6.74 6.36 4.57
C LYS A 43 6.28 5.30 3.56
N ALA A 44 4.98 5.06 3.45
CA ALA A 44 4.39 4.18 2.44
C ALA A 44 4.68 4.69 1.02
N THR A 45 4.47 5.98 0.75
CA THR A 45 4.75 6.59 -0.56
C THR A 45 6.24 6.50 -0.92
N LYS A 46 7.14 6.71 0.05
CA LYS A 46 8.58 6.51 -0.15
C LYS A 46 8.90 5.06 -0.49
N TYR A 47 8.37 4.12 0.29
CA TYR A 47 8.54 2.68 0.07
C TYR A 47 8.10 2.26 -1.34
N LEU A 48 6.91 2.67 -1.76
CA LEU A 48 6.38 2.35 -3.09
C LEU A 48 7.25 2.93 -4.22
N LYS A 49 7.81 4.14 -4.06
CA LYS A 49 8.77 4.70 -5.01
C LYS A 49 10.07 3.89 -5.06
N ASP A 50 10.59 3.48 -3.91
CA ASP A 50 11.80 2.65 -3.84
C ASP A 50 11.62 1.25 -4.46
N VAL A 51 10.41 0.68 -4.35
CA VAL A 51 10.05 -0.58 -5.03
C VAL A 51 10.05 -0.41 -6.55
N THR A 52 9.54 0.71 -7.07
CA THR A 52 9.58 1.03 -8.50
C THR A 52 11.02 1.16 -9.03
N LEU A 53 11.91 1.71 -8.20
CA LEU A 53 13.35 1.81 -8.48
C LEU A 53 14.13 0.51 -8.20
N LYS A 54 13.44 -0.57 -7.80
CA LYS A 54 14.03 -1.87 -7.42
C LYS A 54 15.04 -1.81 -6.27
N ARG A 55 14.98 -0.76 -5.44
CA ARG A 55 15.84 -0.57 -4.27
C ARG A 55 15.37 -1.37 -3.07
N GLN A 56 14.05 -1.54 -2.94
CA GLN A 56 13.44 -2.36 -1.90
C GLN A 56 12.52 -3.39 -2.52
N ARG A 57 12.56 -4.62 -1.99
CA ARG A 57 11.74 -5.73 -2.45
C ARG A 57 10.55 -5.94 -1.53
N VAL A 58 9.44 -6.37 -2.10
CA VAL A 58 8.20 -6.61 -1.36
C VAL A 58 8.17 -8.06 -0.90
N PRO A 59 7.93 -8.32 0.38
CA PRO A 59 7.80 -9.69 0.88
C PRO A 59 6.53 -10.31 0.33
N PHE A 60 6.64 -11.49 -0.28
CA PHE A 60 5.48 -12.27 -0.72
C PHE A 60 5.25 -13.38 0.31
N ARG A 61 4.18 -13.26 1.10
CA ARG A 61 3.87 -14.14 2.23
C ARG A 61 2.78 -15.16 1.88
N ARG A 62 1.64 -14.71 1.36
CA ARG A 62 0.48 -15.57 1.06
C ARG A 62 0.58 -16.19 -0.33
N TYR A 63 0.95 -15.39 -1.33
CA TYR A 63 1.04 -15.80 -2.73
C TYR A 63 2.50 -15.99 -3.16
N ASN A 64 3.21 -16.93 -2.53
CA ASN A 64 4.65 -17.09 -2.69
C ASN A 64 5.09 -18.28 -3.58
N GLY A 65 4.17 -18.90 -4.31
CA GLY A 65 4.46 -20.00 -5.23
C GLY A 65 5.41 -19.59 -6.36
N GLY A 66 6.58 -20.22 -6.45
CA GLY A 66 7.59 -19.93 -7.47
C GLY A 66 8.29 -18.57 -7.34
N VAL A 67 8.10 -17.83 -6.24
CA VAL A 67 8.72 -16.51 -6.06
C VAL A 67 10.20 -16.66 -5.69
N GLY A 68 11.06 -15.94 -6.41
CA GLY A 68 12.50 -15.94 -6.19
C GLY A 68 12.90 -15.40 -4.81
N ARG A 69 13.95 -15.98 -4.24
CA ARG A 69 14.55 -15.52 -2.98
C ARG A 69 15.38 -14.25 -3.20
N GLY A 70 15.58 -13.43 -2.16
CA GLY A 70 16.42 -12.25 -2.28
C GLY A 70 16.84 -11.63 -0.94
N ALA A 71 18.06 -11.12 -0.89
CA ALA A 71 18.65 -10.57 0.34
C ALA A 71 17.90 -9.36 0.90
N GLN A 72 17.33 -8.50 0.03
CA GLN A 72 16.57 -7.31 0.43
C GLN A 72 15.30 -7.64 1.24
N VAL A 73 14.80 -8.87 1.15
CA VAL A 73 13.59 -9.29 1.88
C VAL A 73 13.91 -9.63 3.35
N LYS A 74 15.19 -9.85 3.68
CA LYS A 74 15.63 -10.19 5.04
C LYS A 74 15.25 -9.11 6.08
N GLN A 75 15.14 -7.84 5.66
CA GLN A 75 14.66 -6.75 6.52
C GLN A 75 13.24 -7.00 7.07
N TRP A 76 12.44 -7.81 6.37
CA TRP A 76 11.09 -8.19 6.75
C TRP A 76 11.02 -9.56 7.47
N GLY A 77 12.19 -10.14 7.82
CA GLY A 77 12.28 -11.49 8.38
C GLY A 77 11.84 -12.58 7.40
N TRP A 78 11.90 -12.32 6.09
CA TRP A 78 11.37 -13.23 5.06
C TRP A 78 12.36 -13.48 3.92
N THR A 79 12.15 -14.55 3.16
CA THR A 79 13.11 -15.01 2.14
C THR A 79 12.72 -14.66 0.70
N GLN A 80 11.42 -14.63 0.39
CA GLN A 80 10.89 -14.52 -0.97
C GLN A 80 10.25 -13.15 -1.23
N GLY A 81 10.47 -12.60 -2.43
CA GLY A 81 9.84 -11.33 -2.77
C GLY A 81 10.04 -10.91 -4.22
N HIS A 82 9.28 -9.90 -4.64
CA HIS A 82 9.33 -9.35 -6.00
C HIS A 82 9.19 -7.81 -5.99
N TRP A 83 9.47 -7.18 -7.13
CA TRP A 83 9.13 -5.78 -7.45
C TRP A 83 7.95 -5.71 -8.45
N PRO A 84 6.69 -5.71 -8.00
CA PRO A 84 5.53 -5.70 -8.89
C PRO A 84 5.17 -4.28 -9.37
N LYS A 85 5.93 -3.76 -10.36
CA LYS A 85 5.85 -2.37 -10.87
C LYS A 85 4.41 -1.84 -11.09
N LYS A 86 3.57 -2.63 -11.76
CA LYS A 86 2.20 -2.21 -12.10
C LYS A 86 1.36 -1.97 -10.84
N SER A 87 1.41 -2.90 -9.87
CA SER A 87 0.66 -2.77 -8.61
C SER A 87 1.15 -1.58 -7.78
N THR A 88 2.46 -1.30 -7.76
CA THR A 88 3.03 -0.15 -7.07
C THR A 88 2.50 1.19 -7.61
N GLU A 89 2.43 1.33 -8.93
CA GLU A 89 1.93 2.56 -9.58
C GLU A 89 0.48 2.85 -9.22
N PHE A 90 -0.39 1.83 -9.19
CA PHE A 90 -1.78 2.00 -8.80
C PHE A 90 -1.95 2.33 -7.31
N LEU A 91 -1.18 1.68 -6.42
CA LEU A 91 -1.22 1.99 -4.99
C LEU A 91 -0.76 3.42 -4.72
N LEU A 92 0.27 3.91 -5.42
CA LEU A 92 0.69 5.32 -5.34
C LEU A 92 -0.44 6.27 -5.74
N HIS A 93 -1.21 5.94 -6.77
CA HIS A 93 -2.35 6.74 -7.19
C HIS A 93 -3.47 6.77 -6.12
N VAL A 94 -3.76 5.63 -5.50
CA VAL A 94 -4.77 5.54 -4.43
C VAL A 94 -4.35 6.31 -3.18
N LEU A 95 -3.07 6.26 -2.79
CA LEU A 95 -2.53 7.03 -1.66
C LEU A 95 -2.54 8.54 -1.94
N LYS A 96 -2.15 8.97 -3.15
CA LYS A 96 -2.21 10.38 -3.54
C LYS A 96 -3.64 10.94 -3.47
N ASN A 97 -4.63 10.12 -3.79
CA ASN A 97 -6.03 10.52 -3.64
C ASN A 97 -6.47 10.55 -2.17
N ALA A 98 -5.96 9.66 -1.32
CA ALA A 98 -6.18 9.71 0.12
C ALA A 98 -5.60 11.00 0.73
N ASP A 99 -4.38 11.38 0.34
CA ASP A 99 -3.72 12.63 0.77
C ASP A 99 -4.59 13.85 0.43
N ARG A 100 -5.03 13.96 -0.83
CA ARG A 100 -5.92 15.05 -1.27
C ARG A 100 -7.24 15.07 -0.49
N ASN A 101 -7.82 13.91 -0.21
CA ASN A 101 -9.06 13.84 0.58
C ASN A 101 -8.83 14.28 2.04
N ALA A 102 -7.65 14.03 2.59
CA ALA A 102 -7.29 14.48 3.93
C ALA A 102 -7.04 16.00 3.97
N GLU A 103 -6.38 16.56 2.96
CA GLU A 103 -6.20 18.01 2.79
C GLU A 103 -7.55 18.73 2.72
N LEU A 104 -8.50 18.21 1.94
CA LEU A 104 -9.86 18.76 1.84
C LEU A 104 -10.62 18.73 3.17
N LYS A 105 -10.30 17.78 4.06
CA LYS A 105 -10.86 17.68 5.41
C LYS A 105 -10.10 18.53 6.44
N GLY A 106 -9.01 19.20 6.06
CA GLY A 106 -8.16 19.96 6.98
C GLY A 106 -7.37 19.09 7.96
N LEU A 107 -7.12 17.81 7.61
CA LEU A 107 -6.34 16.90 8.45
C LEU A 107 -4.83 17.10 8.21
N ALA A 108 -4.03 16.88 9.25
CA ALA A 108 -2.58 16.94 9.15
C ALA A 108 -2.04 15.70 8.40
N VAL A 109 -1.73 15.87 7.12
CA VAL A 109 -1.26 14.82 6.19
C VAL A 109 -0.08 14.02 6.75
N ASP A 110 0.79 14.68 7.50
CA ASP A 110 2.02 14.11 8.05
C ASP A 110 1.76 13.05 9.11
N SER A 111 0.64 13.16 9.81
CA SER A 111 0.23 12.27 10.89
C SER A 111 -0.64 11.11 10.42
N LEU A 112 -1.01 11.07 9.13
CA LEU A 112 -1.90 10.03 8.61
C LEU A 112 -1.22 8.66 8.60
N VAL A 113 -1.95 7.66 9.05
CA VAL A 113 -1.58 6.24 9.08
C VAL A 113 -2.59 5.46 8.26
N ILE A 114 -2.11 4.45 7.52
CA ILE A 114 -2.97 3.53 6.78
C ILE A 114 -3.50 2.49 7.76
N GLU A 115 -4.79 2.54 8.08
CA GLU A 115 -5.43 1.62 9.01
C GLU A 115 -5.92 0.32 8.35
N HIS A 116 -6.58 0.43 7.20
CA HIS A 116 -7.19 -0.71 6.51
C HIS A 116 -7.02 -0.58 5.00
N ILE A 117 -6.67 -1.68 4.32
CA ILE A 117 -6.46 -1.75 2.88
C ILE A 117 -6.98 -3.04 2.24
#